data_AF-A0A923WTC4-F1
#
_entry.id   AF-A0A923WTC4-F1
#
_cell.length_a   1.000
_cell.length_b   1.000
_cell.length_c   1.000
_cell.angle_alpha   90.00
_cell.angle_beta   90.00
_cell.angle_gamma   90.00
#
_symmetry.space_group_name_H-M   'P 1'
#
loop_
_entity.id
_entity.type
_entity.pdbx_description
1 polymer ?
#
loop_
_entity_poly.entity_id
_entity_poly.type
_entity_poly.pdbx_seq_one_letter_code
_entity_poly.pdbx_strand_id
1 'polypeptide(L)'
;MDSWAQSVNCSTLTSRQETFQGKSYTKYNILDFSFNKCPQIAATKPAMPWVVKKTEWSKADEALFSEFIKKLGYSQCNTTDKCLSEESNLLRTEEDMLFTHYSDCADFPYYLRSYFAYKNNLPMTMISSFIQAPLTEQQLQSNAIERQRAFDQDGDAGVAKFDQRVADNRYSRNGNIPEAKMNIPSASGRTFDFAVVGPRIMDQVSSGTMRMIKTIPGYPETDFYSPQVSKASIKPGTVLYNVSGHVAIVYDITEKGEILFIDAHPDNSVSRGVFNPDFPVVRSTYGGNFKNFRPIRVKNPVMDASGVIIKGSVVAASDSELTNVSLEQYEGSEKNAAGLPVFKLAATDLKGVNFYDWVKFKLSGGKFRLDPIVEMKNEMAQLCQASQDRIAAVQAAVDNQVYLKSHPSQLPQNIFGADGEWESYSSPGRDLRLKLKILSIPESAKQWMARAVSHDPLISYAGNNLKLDLIMAYRQSVEICKINYKNSVGQTVTIGLDKLIDRVANISYDPYECPEVRWGANTPNELATCSDDEQKKEWHSLQQFLRNNLTKDTAAVHGWTLQQLELMNEHKEVDNNPNVNRFRIAPKLEAM
;
A
#
# COMPACT_ATOMS: atom_id res chain seq x y z
N MET A 1 -23.59 12.40 -1.06
CA MET A 1 -22.35 11.78 -1.58
C MET A 1 -22.77 10.84 -2.71
N ASP A 2 -23.10 11.40 -3.86
CA ASP A 2 -23.52 10.66 -5.07
C ASP A 2 -22.65 11.13 -6.25
N SER A 3 -21.33 11.02 -6.13
CA SER A 3 -20.40 11.28 -7.26
C SER A 3 -19.80 10.00 -7.85
N TRP A 4 -20.25 8.82 -7.43
CA TRP A 4 -19.67 7.51 -7.83
C TRP A 4 -20.41 6.81 -8.97
N ALA A 5 -21.16 7.57 -9.79
CA ALA A 5 -21.92 7.03 -10.92
C ALA A 5 -21.16 7.25 -12.24
N GLN A 6 -19.94 6.73 -12.37
CA GLN A 6 -19.37 6.48 -13.69
C GLN A 6 -19.99 5.20 -14.28
N SER A 7 -20.33 5.24 -15.56
CA SER A 7 -20.76 4.07 -16.33
C SER A 7 -19.57 3.15 -16.56
N VAL A 8 -19.47 2.05 -15.81
CA VAL A 8 -18.44 1.04 -16.04
C VAL A 8 -18.76 0.28 -17.33
N ASN A 9 -17.78 0.12 -18.23
CA ASN A 9 -18.00 -0.61 -19.47
C ASN A 9 -17.84 -2.12 -19.21
N CYS A 10 -18.95 -2.78 -18.91
CA CYS A 10 -18.96 -4.22 -18.60
C CYS A 10 -18.61 -5.14 -19.78
N SER A 11 -18.45 -4.61 -21.00
CA SER A 11 -18.05 -5.41 -22.16
C SER A 11 -16.56 -5.75 -22.18
N THR A 12 -15.73 -5.03 -21.42
CA THR A 12 -14.27 -5.27 -21.35
C THR A 12 -13.87 -6.24 -20.24
N LEU A 13 -14.84 -6.78 -19.49
CA LEU A 13 -14.60 -7.76 -18.43
C LEU A 13 -13.96 -9.02 -18.99
N THR A 14 -12.72 -9.28 -18.59
CA THR A 14 -12.07 -10.57 -18.81
C THR A 14 -12.46 -11.54 -17.70
N SER A 15 -12.31 -12.83 -17.97
CA SER A 15 -12.58 -13.88 -16.99
C SER A 15 -11.44 -14.90 -16.95
N ARG A 16 -11.40 -15.65 -15.86
CA ARG A 16 -10.53 -16.79 -15.66
C ARG A 16 -11.36 -17.99 -15.19
N GLN A 17 -10.86 -19.19 -15.44
CA GLN A 17 -11.44 -20.41 -14.90
C GLN A 17 -10.75 -20.77 -13.60
N GLU A 18 -11.54 -21.06 -12.56
CA GLU A 18 -11.06 -21.57 -11.29
C GLU A 18 -11.71 -22.91 -11.00
N THR A 19 -10.95 -23.85 -10.45
CA THR A 19 -11.46 -25.18 -10.09
C THR A 19 -11.62 -25.32 -8.58
N PHE A 20 -12.78 -25.81 -8.15
CA PHE A 20 -13.04 -26.17 -6.77
C PHE A 20 -13.77 -27.50 -6.71
N GLN A 21 -13.21 -28.46 -5.96
CA GLN A 21 -13.77 -29.82 -5.80
C GLN A 21 -14.15 -30.50 -7.13
N GLY A 22 -13.33 -30.32 -8.17
CA GLY A 22 -13.54 -30.91 -9.50
C GLY A 22 -14.57 -30.20 -10.39
N LYS A 23 -15.21 -29.12 -9.91
CA LYS A 23 -16.09 -28.24 -10.72
C LYS A 23 -15.32 -27.01 -11.19
N SER A 24 -15.59 -26.56 -12.42
CA SER A 24 -15.02 -25.33 -12.99
C SER A 24 -15.99 -24.17 -12.81
N TYR A 25 -15.45 -23.01 -12.43
CA TYR A 25 -16.19 -21.77 -12.21
C TYR A 25 -15.55 -20.64 -13.03
N THR A 26 -16.40 -19.80 -13.62
CA THR A 26 -15.96 -18.57 -14.28
C THR A 26 -15.86 -17.46 -13.27
N LYS A 27 -14.65 -16.95 -13.04
CA LYS A 27 -14.39 -15.77 -12.20
C LYS A 27 -14.04 -14.58 -13.08
N TYR A 28 -14.57 -13.41 -12.74
CA TYR A 28 -14.31 -12.18 -13.48
C TYR A 28 -13.10 -11.45 -12.91
N ASN A 29 -12.23 -10.96 -13.79
CA ASN A 29 -11.10 -10.13 -13.39
C ASN A 29 -11.59 -8.69 -13.30
N ILE A 30 -11.76 -8.19 -12.08
CA ILE A 30 -12.11 -6.79 -11.83
C ILE A 30 -10.84 -5.97 -11.61
N LEU A 31 -10.82 -4.79 -12.22
CA LEU A 31 -9.68 -3.87 -12.19
C LEU A 31 -9.90 -2.72 -11.22
N ASP A 32 -11.16 -2.38 -10.94
CA ASP A 32 -11.53 -1.43 -9.89
C ASP A 32 -12.90 -1.81 -9.31
N PHE A 33 -13.25 -1.22 -8.18
CA PHE A 33 -14.49 -1.55 -7.46
C PHE A 33 -15.78 -1.33 -8.26
N SER A 34 -15.79 -0.39 -9.21
CA SER A 34 -16.97 -0.04 -10.02
C SER A 34 -17.47 -1.21 -10.86
N PHE A 35 -16.59 -2.15 -11.27
CA PHE A 35 -16.95 -3.37 -11.99
C PHE A 35 -17.90 -4.27 -11.20
N ASN A 36 -17.99 -4.15 -9.88
CA ASN A 36 -19.00 -4.86 -9.08
C ASN A 36 -20.45 -4.48 -9.44
N LYS A 37 -20.65 -3.38 -10.18
CA LYS A 37 -21.96 -2.97 -10.71
C LYS A 37 -22.30 -3.69 -12.03
N CYS A 38 -21.36 -4.40 -12.64
CA CYS A 38 -21.61 -5.08 -13.90
C CYS A 38 -22.64 -6.20 -13.77
N PRO A 39 -23.61 -6.32 -14.69
CA PRO A 39 -24.65 -7.33 -14.61
C PRO A 39 -24.12 -8.76 -14.45
N GLN A 40 -23.00 -9.08 -15.10
CA GLN A 40 -22.37 -10.40 -15.03
C GLN A 40 -21.89 -10.76 -13.61
N ILE A 41 -21.42 -9.76 -12.86
CA ILE A 41 -20.95 -9.90 -11.47
C ILE A 41 -22.12 -9.76 -10.49
N ALA A 42 -23.04 -8.83 -10.76
CA ALA A 42 -24.21 -8.61 -9.92
C ALA A 42 -25.18 -9.80 -9.92
N ALA A 43 -25.27 -10.54 -11.02
CA ALA A 43 -26.13 -11.71 -11.17
C ALA A 43 -25.68 -12.92 -10.32
N THR A 44 -24.45 -12.93 -9.82
CA THR A 44 -23.81 -14.09 -9.18
C THR A 44 -23.42 -13.83 -7.72
N LYS A 45 -24.26 -13.11 -6.96
CA LYS A 45 -24.02 -12.92 -5.52
C LYS A 45 -24.65 -14.04 -4.70
N PRO A 46 -23.86 -15.01 -4.17
CA PRO A 46 -24.40 -16.01 -3.25
C PRO A 46 -24.84 -15.35 -1.94
N ALA A 47 -25.78 -15.98 -1.23
CA ALA A 47 -26.02 -15.67 0.16
C ALA A 47 -24.82 -16.18 0.98
N MET A 48 -24.23 -15.32 1.80
CA MET A 48 -23.08 -15.63 2.65
C MET A 48 -23.40 -15.23 4.11
N PRO A 49 -24.41 -15.86 4.74
CA PRO A 49 -24.90 -15.43 6.05
C PRO A 49 -23.80 -15.50 7.11
N TRP A 50 -23.48 -14.36 7.73
CA TRP A 50 -22.47 -14.29 8.78
C TRP A 50 -23.05 -14.75 10.11
N VAL A 51 -22.87 -16.05 10.35
CA VAL A 51 -23.31 -16.73 11.57
C VAL A 51 -22.23 -16.60 12.65
N VAL A 52 -22.56 -15.98 13.79
CA VAL A 52 -21.64 -15.91 14.93
C VAL A 52 -22.03 -16.94 15.99
N LYS A 53 -21.08 -17.77 16.41
CA LYS A 53 -21.27 -18.79 17.47
C LYS A 53 -20.36 -18.60 18.67
N LYS A 54 -19.31 -17.78 18.52
CA LYS A 54 -18.33 -17.51 19.56
C LYS A 54 -18.55 -16.12 20.14
N THR A 55 -18.37 -15.98 21.44
CA THR A 55 -18.44 -14.68 22.12
C THR A 55 -17.16 -13.88 21.99
N GLU A 56 -16.04 -14.49 21.63
CA GLU A 56 -14.74 -13.82 21.47
C GLU A 56 -13.80 -14.63 20.57
N TRP A 57 -12.68 -14.03 20.17
CA TRP A 57 -11.60 -14.72 19.47
C TRP A 57 -10.71 -15.40 20.50
N SER A 58 -10.58 -16.73 20.42
CA SER A 58 -9.64 -17.45 21.26
C SER A 58 -8.19 -17.25 20.78
N LYS A 59 -7.21 -17.63 21.61
CA LYS A 59 -5.81 -17.67 21.20
C LYS A 59 -5.58 -18.59 19.98
N ALA A 60 -6.36 -19.67 19.87
CA ALA A 60 -6.30 -20.58 18.73
C ALA A 60 -6.86 -19.92 17.46
N ASP A 61 -7.94 -19.15 17.57
CA ASP A 61 -8.51 -18.39 16.44
C ASP A 61 -7.51 -17.34 15.93
N GLU A 62 -6.85 -16.62 16.83
CA GLU A 62 -5.79 -15.66 16.45
C GLU A 62 -4.57 -16.34 15.83
N ALA A 63 -4.23 -17.56 16.24
CA ALA A 63 -3.14 -18.34 15.64
C ALA A 63 -3.51 -18.82 14.22
N LEU A 64 -4.73 -19.33 14.03
CA LEU A 64 -5.25 -19.72 12.73
C LEU A 64 -5.35 -18.53 11.77
N PHE A 65 -5.71 -17.34 12.26
CA PHE A 65 -5.67 -16.12 11.47
C PHE A 65 -4.24 -15.78 11.03
N SER A 66 -3.26 -15.85 11.94
CA SER A 66 -1.85 -15.67 11.58
C SER A 66 -1.39 -16.67 10.51
N GLU A 67 -1.76 -17.95 10.63
CA GLU A 67 -1.43 -18.97 9.63
C GLU A 67 -2.09 -18.70 8.27
N PHE A 68 -3.35 -18.27 8.28
CA PHE A 68 -4.07 -17.88 7.07
C PHE A 68 -3.35 -16.73 6.34
N ILE A 69 -3.01 -15.65 7.06
CA ILE A 69 -2.28 -14.51 6.47
C ILE A 69 -0.90 -14.95 5.95
N LYS A 70 -0.17 -15.79 6.71
CA LYS A 70 1.13 -16.32 6.28
C LYS A 70 1.03 -17.11 4.97
N LYS A 71 0.03 -18.00 4.83
CA LYS A 71 -0.17 -18.78 3.60
C LYS A 71 -0.50 -17.90 2.40
N LEU A 72 -1.37 -16.90 2.57
CA LEU A 72 -1.66 -15.92 1.52
C LEU A 72 -0.41 -15.12 1.12
N GLY A 73 0.39 -14.71 2.11
CA GLY A 73 1.66 -14.03 1.90
C GLY A 73 2.65 -14.80 1.02
N TYR A 74 2.76 -16.11 1.23
CA TYR A 74 3.64 -16.99 0.45
C TYR A 74 3.05 -17.49 -0.87
N SER A 75 1.76 -17.30 -1.10
CA SER A 75 1.14 -17.70 -2.35
C SER A 75 1.58 -16.78 -3.51
N GLN A 76 1.27 -17.18 -4.74
CA GLN A 76 1.53 -16.40 -5.95
C GLN A 76 0.27 -15.65 -6.43
N CYS A 77 -0.73 -15.46 -5.55
CA CYS A 77 -1.89 -14.66 -5.89
C CYS A 77 -1.50 -13.21 -6.11
N ASN A 78 -2.14 -12.59 -7.10
CA ASN A 78 -1.84 -11.23 -7.53
C ASN A 78 -3.08 -10.32 -7.54
N THR A 79 -4.23 -10.80 -7.08
CA THR A 79 -5.43 -10.01 -6.80
C THR A 79 -6.15 -10.57 -5.58
N THR A 80 -6.95 -9.76 -4.88
CA THR A 80 -7.69 -10.21 -3.68
C THR A 80 -8.65 -11.37 -4.00
N ASP A 81 -9.37 -11.28 -5.12
CA ASP A 81 -10.22 -12.36 -5.61
C ASP A 81 -9.45 -13.66 -5.83
N LYS A 82 -8.27 -13.59 -6.46
CA LYS A 82 -7.45 -14.77 -6.68
C LYS A 82 -6.93 -15.34 -5.36
N CYS A 83 -6.46 -14.48 -4.46
CA CYS A 83 -5.98 -14.89 -3.14
C CYS A 83 -7.04 -15.66 -2.35
N LEU A 84 -8.31 -15.29 -2.46
CA LEU A 84 -9.40 -15.92 -1.71
C LEU A 84 -10.08 -17.08 -2.46
N SER A 85 -9.86 -17.23 -3.76
CA SER A 85 -10.42 -18.33 -4.56
C SER A 85 -9.43 -19.46 -4.88
N GLU A 86 -8.13 -19.21 -4.79
CA GLU A 86 -7.10 -20.21 -5.09
C GLU A 86 -6.89 -21.23 -3.96
N GLU A 87 -6.21 -22.35 -4.27
CA GLU A 87 -6.04 -23.47 -3.34
C GLU A 87 -5.22 -23.15 -2.08
N SER A 88 -4.42 -22.08 -2.11
CA SER A 88 -3.65 -21.62 -0.95
C SER A 88 -4.55 -21.17 0.21
N ASN A 89 -5.77 -20.72 -0.11
CA ASN A 89 -6.79 -20.39 0.87
C ASN A 89 -7.55 -21.65 1.30
N LEU A 90 -7.18 -22.20 2.45
CA LEU A 90 -7.85 -23.38 3.02
C LEU A 90 -9.26 -23.11 3.56
N LEU A 91 -9.69 -21.85 3.65
CA LEU A 91 -11.05 -21.47 4.05
C LEU A 91 -12.00 -21.35 2.85
N ARG A 92 -11.51 -21.55 1.62
CA ARG A 92 -12.29 -21.36 0.41
C ARG A 92 -13.47 -22.33 0.34
N THR A 93 -14.64 -21.83 -0.05
CA THR A 93 -15.85 -22.62 -0.31
C THR A 93 -16.39 -22.33 -1.71
N GLU A 94 -17.43 -23.07 -2.13
CA GLU A 94 -18.11 -22.83 -3.42
C GLU A 94 -18.62 -21.38 -3.55
N GLU A 95 -19.03 -20.75 -2.45
CA GLU A 95 -19.42 -19.33 -2.43
C GLU A 95 -18.31 -18.39 -2.88
N ASP A 96 -17.04 -18.68 -2.54
CA ASP A 96 -15.89 -17.85 -2.94
C ASP A 96 -15.58 -18.00 -4.44
N MET A 97 -16.08 -19.08 -5.07
CA MET A 97 -16.01 -19.22 -6.53
C MET A 97 -17.07 -18.38 -7.23
N LEU A 98 -18.18 -18.07 -6.55
CA LEU A 98 -19.32 -17.32 -7.07
C LEU A 98 -19.20 -15.82 -6.75
N PHE A 99 -18.64 -15.47 -5.60
CA PHE A 99 -18.54 -14.09 -5.13
C PHE A 99 -17.22 -13.43 -5.53
N THR A 100 -17.25 -12.23 -6.12
CA THR A 100 -16.02 -11.49 -6.48
C THR A 100 -15.46 -10.72 -5.30
N HIS A 101 -14.23 -11.02 -4.87
CA HIS A 101 -13.55 -10.28 -3.81
C HIS A 101 -12.75 -9.09 -4.33
N TYR A 102 -12.76 -8.00 -3.57
CA TYR A 102 -12.02 -6.77 -3.89
C TYR A 102 -11.59 -6.11 -2.58
N SER A 103 -10.42 -5.48 -2.61
CA SER A 103 -9.91 -4.62 -1.53
C SER A 103 -8.88 -3.65 -2.09
N ASP A 104 -8.84 -2.44 -1.56
CA ASP A 104 -7.70 -1.53 -1.65
C ASP A 104 -6.79 -1.68 -0.42
N CYS A 105 -5.68 -0.94 -0.37
CA CYS A 105 -4.71 -1.07 0.71
C CYS A 105 -5.33 -0.80 2.09
N ALA A 106 -6.20 0.21 2.19
CA ALA A 106 -6.73 0.69 3.45
C ALA A 106 -7.70 -0.30 4.13
N ASP A 107 -8.56 -0.94 3.34
CA ASP A 107 -9.50 -1.93 3.85
C ASP A 107 -8.90 -3.34 3.93
N PHE A 108 -7.83 -3.66 3.19
CA PHE A 108 -7.35 -5.03 3.03
C PHE A 108 -7.17 -5.80 4.35
N PRO A 109 -6.56 -5.22 5.42
CA PRO A 109 -6.51 -5.90 6.71
C PRO A 109 -7.88 -6.17 7.33
N TYR A 110 -8.82 -5.23 7.22
CA TYR A 110 -10.19 -5.42 7.70
C TYR A 110 -10.94 -6.45 6.86
N TYR A 111 -10.76 -6.43 5.54
CA TYR A 111 -11.37 -7.39 4.63
C TYR A 111 -10.94 -8.81 4.94
N LEU A 112 -9.63 -9.06 5.04
CA LEU A 112 -9.09 -10.38 5.39
C LEU A 112 -9.51 -10.84 6.78
N ARG A 113 -9.50 -9.95 7.78
CA ARG A 113 -9.94 -10.30 9.14
C ARG A 113 -11.44 -10.58 9.19
N SER A 114 -12.25 -9.84 8.46
CA SER A 114 -13.69 -10.06 8.35
C SER A 114 -14.02 -11.35 7.61
N TYR A 115 -13.32 -11.64 6.52
CA TYR A 115 -13.45 -12.91 5.78
C TYR A 115 -13.12 -14.10 6.69
N PHE A 116 -11.99 -14.03 7.40
CA PHE A 116 -11.61 -15.06 8.35
C PHE A 116 -12.66 -15.24 9.45
N ALA A 117 -13.17 -14.14 10.00
CA ALA A 117 -14.17 -14.15 11.05
C ALA A 117 -15.49 -14.77 10.59
N TYR A 118 -15.93 -14.40 9.39
CA TYR A 118 -17.08 -14.98 8.70
C TYR A 118 -16.95 -16.50 8.59
N LYS A 119 -15.86 -16.98 8.00
CA LYS A 119 -15.63 -18.42 7.77
C LYS A 119 -15.50 -19.25 9.06
N ASN A 120 -15.17 -18.61 10.19
CA ASN A 120 -14.92 -19.29 11.47
C ASN A 120 -15.95 -18.99 12.57
N ASN A 121 -17.10 -18.41 12.20
CA ASN A 121 -18.21 -18.06 13.09
C ASN A 121 -17.83 -17.14 14.26
N LEU A 122 -16.90 -16.21 14.01
CA LEU A 122 -16.36 -15.28 14.99
C LEU A 122 -17.09 -13.92 14.95
N PRO A 123 -17.14 -13.20 16.08
CA PRO A 123 -17.64 -11.84 16.10
C PRO A 123 -16.66 -10.90 15.39
N MET A 124 -17.14 -9.76 14.93
CA MET A 124 -16.33 -8.69 14.36
C MET A 124 -16.89 -7.33 14.77
N THR A 125 -15.99 -6.35 14.89
CA THR A 125 -16.35 -4.94 15.01
C THR A 125 -15.40 -4.12 14.15
N MET A 126 -15.89 -3.01 13.62
CA MET A 126 -15.08 -2.02 12.94
C MET A 126 -15.71 -0.65 13.10
N ILE A 127 -14.89 0.39 13.19
CA ILE A 127 -15.31 1.77 13.20
C ILE A 127 -15.94 2.08 11.84
N SER A 128 -17.16 2.59 11.87
CA SER A 128 -17.95 2.91 10.67
C SER A 128 -17.99 4.41 10.37
N SER A 129 -17.61 5.26 11.34
CA SER A 129 -17.43 6.70 11.15
C SER A 129 -16.52 7.30 12.23
N PHE A 130 -15.85 8.40 11.89
CA PHE A 130 -14.93 9.13 12.76
C PHE A 130 -14.81 10.60 12.35
N ILE A 131 -14.45 11.43 13.33
CA ILE A 131 -14.15 12.87 13.14
C ILE A 131 -12.66 13.12 13.35
N GLN A 132 -12.20 14.27 12.86
CA GLN A 132 -10.86 14.74 13.21
C GLN A 132 -10.82 15.17 14.67
N ALA A 133 -9.72 14.85 15.37
CA ALA A 133 -9.47 15.42 16.68
C ALA A 133 -9.34 16.95 16.59
N PRO A 134 -9.88 17.71 17.56
CA PRO A 134 -9.95 19.16 17.49
C PRO A 134 -8.55 19.79 17.38
N LEU A 135 -8.48 20.87 16.61
CA LEU A 135 -7.28 21.69 16.47
C LEU A 135 -7.12 22.63 17.68
N THR A 136 -5.87 22.94 18.05
CA THR A 136 -5.59 24.00 19.03
C THR A 136 -5.83 25.38 18.42
N GLU A 137 -6.01 26.41 19.25
CA GLU A 137 -6.16 27.79 18.77
C GLU A 137 -5.00 28.23 17.86
N GLN A 138 -3.76 27.87 18.24
CA GLN A 138 -2.58 28.16 17.43
C GLN A 138 -2.62 27.46 16.06
N GLN A 139 -3.12 26.22 16.01
CA GLN A 139 -3.27 25.49 14.75
C GLN A 139 -4.37 26.10 13.87
N LEU A 140 -5.48 26.55 14.47
CA LEU A 140 -6.54 27.27 13.76
C LEU A 140 -6.03 28.59 13.17
N GLN A 141 -5.24 29.36 13.94
CA GLN A 141 -4.59 30.57 13.45
C GLN A 141 -3.61 30.28 12.30
N SER A 142 -2.79 29.22 12.43
CA SER A 142 -1.90 28.77 11.36
C SER A 142 -2.68 28.41 10.09
N ASN A 143 -3.81 27.71 10.22
CA ASN A 143 -4.67 27.36 9.10
C ASN A 143 -5.28 28.61 8.46
N ALA A 144 -5.72 29.60 9.24
CA ALA A 144 -6.25 30.86 8.71
C ALA A 144 -5.19 31.62 7.87
N ILE A 145 -3.94 31.65 8.33
CA ILE A 145 -2.83 32.25 7.60
C ILE A 145 -2.54 31.48 6.30
N GLU A 146 -2.47 30.15 6.34
CA GLU A 146 -2.27 29.33 5.14
C GLU A 146 -3.43 29.47 4.15
N ARG A 147 -4.67 29.53 4.63
CA ARG A 147 -5.86 29.75 3.82
C ARG A 147 -5.83 31.09 3.11
N GLN A 148 -5.39 32.15 3.80
CA GLN A 148 -5.22 33.47 3.19
C GLN A 148 -4.12 33.43 2.12
N ARG A 149 -2.99 32.78 2.38
CA ARG A 149 -1.93 32.61 1.37
C ARG A 149 -2.44 31.85 0.13
N ALA A 150 -3.26 30.82 0.33
CA ALA A 150 -3.87 30.09 -0.78
C ALA A 150 -4.82 30.98 -1.60
N PHE A 151 -5.56 31.87 -0.95
CA PHE A 151 -6.35 32.90 -1.64
C PHE A 151 -5.47 33.88 -2.40
N ASP A 152 -4.40 34.38 -1.78
CA ASP A 152 -3.50 35.34 -2.41
C ASP A 152 -2.78 34.75 -3.65
N GLN A 153 -2.59 33.42 -3.68
CA GLN A 153 -1.98 32.69 -4.80
C GLN A 153 -2.97 32.36 -5.93
N ASP A 154 -4.11 31.75 -5.58
CA ASP A 154 -5.01 31.07 -6.54
C ASP A 154 -6.48 31.55 -6.40
N GLY A 155 -6.75 32.61 -5.62
CA GLY A 155 -8.10 33.08 -5.33
C GLY A 155 -8.99 32.01 -4.66
N ASP A 156 -10.27 32.01 -5.01
CA ASP A 156 -11.25 31.06 -4.46
C ASP A 156 -10.90 29.59 -4.75
N ALA A 157 -10.23 29.31 -5.87
CA ALA A 157 -9.78 27.96 -6.20
C ALA A 157 -8.70 27.47 -5.21
N GLY A 158 -7.77 28.34 -4.82
CA GLY A 158 -6.76 28.03 -3.80
C GLY A 158 -7.37 27.75 -2.44
N VAL A 159 -8.36 28.57 -2.06
CA VAL A 159 -9.14 28.40 -0.84
C VAL A 159 -9.88 27.06 -0.82
N ALA A 160 -10.56 26.71 -1.92
CA ALA A 160 -11.29 25.45 -2.02
C ALA A 160 -10.36 24.23 -1.87
N LYS A 161 -9.18 24.25 -2.51
CA LYS A 161 -8.17 23.20 -2.35
C LYS A 161 -7.67 23.10 -0.91
N PHE A 162 -7.40 24.25 -0.28
CA PHE A 162 -6.96 24.29 1.12
C PHE A 162 -8.02 23.70 2.05
N ASP A 163 -9.28 24.14 1.91
CA ASP A 163 -10.39 23.70 2.75
C ASP A 163 -10.64 22.19 2.56
N GLN A 164 -10.58 21.67 1.33
CA GLN A 164 -10.68 20.24 1.05
C GLN A 164 -9.55 19.45 1.71
N ARG A 165 -8.29 19.91 1.60
CA ARG A 165 -7.11 19.26 2.20
C ARG A 165 -7.21 19.22 3.73
N VAL A 166 -7.66 20.31 4.36
CA VAL A 166 -7.80 20.38 5.82
C VAL A 166 -8.98 19.54 6.31
N ALA A 167 -10.05 19.43 5.53
CA ALA A 167 -11.22 18.61 5.85
C ALA A 167 -10.96 17.10 5.69
N ASP A 168 -9.96 16.69 4.90
CA ASP A 168 -9.65 15.29 4.65
C ASP A 168 -9.17 14.55 5.91
N ASN A 169 -10.06 13.74 6.48
CA ASN A 169 -9.82 12.98 7.69
C ASN A 169 -8.77 11.85 7.52
N ARG A 170 -8.37 11.52 6.29
CA ARG A 170 -7.26 10.58 6.01
C ARG A 170 -5.90 11.15 6.40
N TYR A 171 -5.79 12.48 6.45
CA TYR A 171 -4.53 13.20 6.69
C TYR A 171 -4.62 14.16 7.89
N SER A 172 -5.54 13.92 8.82
CA SER A 172 -5.81 14.79 9.97
C SER A 172 -4.57 15.11 10.82
N ARG A 173 -4.48 16.36 11.27
CA ARG A 173 -3.30 16.91 11.97
C ARG A 173 -3.10 16.36 13.38
N ASN A 174 -4.20 16.11 14.09
CA ASN A 174 -4.18 15.63 15.48
C ASN A 174 -4.65 14.17 15.60
N GLY A 175 -4.81 13.46 14.48
CA GLY A 175 -5.43 12.15 14.42
C GLY A 175 -6.96 12.22 14.41
N ASN A 176 -7.60 11.06 14.56
CA ASN A 176 -9.05 10.93 14.47
C ASN A 176 -9.67 10.38 15.77
N ILE A 177 -10.96 10.59 15.94
CA ILE A 177 -11.77 10.12 17.06
C ILE A 177 -12.92 9.27 16.51
N PRO A 178 -13.09 8.02 16.96
CA PRO A 178 -14.18 7.17 16.50
C PRO A 178 -15.53 7.73 16.97
N GLU A 179 -16.55 7.73 16.09
CA GLU A 179 -17.91 8.13 16.46
C GLU A 179 -18.86 6.95 16.55
N ALA A 180 -18.76 6.00 15.61
CA ALA A 180 -19.65 4.85 15.54
C ALA A 180 -18.90 3.58 15.14
N LYS A 181 -19.51 2.43 15.49
CA LYS A 181 -19.04 1.10 15.12
C LYS A 181 -20.12 0.28 14.47
N MET A 182 -19.73 -0.53 13.48
CA MET A 182 -20.49 -1.67 13.03
C MET A 182 -20.10 -2.89 13.89
N ASN A 183 -21.10 -3.55 14.46
CA ASN A 183 -20.92 -4.73 15.31
C ASN A 183 -21.61 -5.95 14.69
N ILE A 184 -20.89 -7.07 14.66
CA ILE A 184 -21.37 -8.37 14.21
C ILE A 184 -21.06 -9.36 15.36
N PRO A 185 -22.06 -9.86 16.10
CA PRO A 185 -23.50 -9.63 15.94
C PRO A 185 -23.92 -8.21 16.35
N SER A 186 -25.10 -7.78 15.88
CA SER A 186 -25.68 -6.47 16.25
C SER A 186 -26.39 -6.54 17.59
N ALA A 187 -26.32 -5.45 18.37
CA ALA A 187 -27.12 -5.28 19.58
C ALA A 187 -28.63 -5.25 19.29
N SER A 188 -29.05 -4.79 18.10
CA SER A 188 -30.46 -4.74 17.69
C SER A 188 -31.00 -6.09 17.19
N GLY A 189 -30.13 -7.06 16.92
CA GLY A 189 -30.47 -8.33 16.30
C GLY A 189 -30.57 -8.32 14.78
N ARG A 190 -30.05 -7.25 14.16
CA ARG A 190 -29.79 -7.23 12.72
C ARG A 190 -28.85 -8.39 12.35
N THR A 191 -29.26 -9.18 11.36
CA THR A 191 -28.44 -10.22 10.73
C THR A 191 -27.51 -9.61 9.68
N PHE A 192 -26.40 -10.30 9.41
CA PHE A 192 -25.39 -9.85 8.46
C PHE A 192 -25.11 -10.94 7.44
N ASP A 193 -24.74 -10.50 6.24
CA ASP A 193 -24.31 -11.35 5.13
C ASP A 193 -22.97 -10.80 4.63
N PHE A 194 -21.96 -11.65 4.51
CA PHE A 194 -20.63 -11.26 4.09
C PHE A 194 -20.61 -10.70 2.67
N ALA A 195 -21.45 -11.18 1.75
CA ALA A 195 -21.57 -10.64 0.40
C ALA A 195 -22.11 -9.20 0.39
N VAL A 196 -22.73 -8.76 1.50
CA VAL A 196 -23.19 -7.38 1.73
C VAL A 196 -22.18 -6.58 2.55
N VAL A 197 -21.60 -7.17 3.60
CA VAL A 197 -20.67 -6.49 4.51
C VAL A 197 -19.32 -6.27 3.82
N GLY A 198 -18.76 -7.28 3.16
CA GLY A 198 -17.44 -7.21 2.51
C GLY A 198 -17.28 -5.97 1.61
N PRO A 199 -18.17 -5.75 0.63
CA PRO A 199 -18.12 -4.56 -0.22
C PRO A 199 -18.30 -3.24 0.55
N ARG A 200 -19.03 -3.23 1.68
CA ARG A 200 -19.22 -2.02 2.51
C ARG A 200 -18.00 -1.66 3.34
N ILE A 201 -17.08 -2.59 3.58
CA ILE A 201 -15.82 -2.26 4.29
C ILE A 201 -15.08 -1.18 3.51
N MET A 202 -15.08 -1.25 2.17
CA MET A 202 -14.51 -0.24 1.26
C MET A 202 -15.07 1.16 1.50
N ASP A 203 -16.37 1.26 1.75
CA ASP A 203 -17.08 2.54 1.89
C ASP A 203 -16.89 3.15 3.29
N GLN A 204 -16.53 2.33 4.29
CA GLN A 204 -16.51 2.72 5.71
C GLN A 204 -15.10 2.86 6.28
N VAL A 205 -14.14 2.12 5.73
CA VAL A 205 -12.76 2.14 6.16
C VAL A 205 -11.92 2.96 5.21
N SER A 206 -11.08 3.84 5.77
CA SER A 206 -10.00 4.49 5.02
C SER A 206 -8.70 4.44 5.82
N SER A 207 -7.60 4.91 5.24
CA SER A 207 -6.33 5.09 5.96
C SER A 207 -6.45 6.03 7.17
N GLY A 208 -7.47 6.89 7.21
CA GLY A 208 -7.83 7.68 8.39
C GLY A 208 -8.17 6.82 9.61
N THR A 209 -8.62 5.58 9.41
CA THR A 209 -8.90 4.61 10.48
C THR A 209 -7.64 4.28 11.29
N MET A 210 -6.49 4.31 10.62
CA MET A 210 -5.19 4.01 11.22
C MET A 210 -4.69 5.16 12.11
N ARG A 211 -5.28 6.36 12.01
CA ARG A 211 -4.95 7.54 12.84
C ARG A 211 -5.69 7.57 14.18
N MET A 212 -6.30 6.46 14.58
CA MET A 212 -6.98 6.28 15.87
C MET A 212 -6.19 5.29 16.73
N ILE A 213 -5.26 5.80 17.56
CA ILE A 213 -4.42 4.95 18.42
C ILE A 213 -4.73 5.05 19.92
N LYS A 214 -5.44 6.08 20.35
CA LYS A 214 -5.76 6.32 21.76
C LYS A 214 -7.27 6.23 21.94
N THR A 215 -7.70 5.51 22.96
CA THR A 215 -9.09 5.54 23.42
C THR A 215 -9.35 6.89 24.09
N ILE A 216 -10.47 7.53 23.73
CA ILE A 216 -10.88 8.82 24.28
C ILE A 216 -12.13 8.59 25.15
N PRO A 217 -12.14 9.05 26.41
CA PRO A 217 -13.32 8.91 27.27
C PRO A 217 -14.59 9.48 26.60
N GLY A 218 -15.69 8.74 26.67
CA GLY A 218 -16.96 9.11 26.04
C GLY A 218 -17.11 8.72 24.57
N TYR A 219 -16.06 8.19 23.94
CA TYR A 219 -16.10 7.67 22.57
C TYR A 219 -15.87 6.14 22.56
N PRO A 220 -16.28 5.44 21.49
CA PRO A 220 -15.96 4.03 21.32
C PRO A 220 -14.45 3.77 21.38
N GLU A 221 -14.04 2.57 21.83
CA GLU A 221 -12.64 2.17 21.77
C GLU A 221 -12.14 2.13 20.32
N THR A 222 -10.86 2.37 20.08
CA THR A 222 -10.27 2.23 18.74
C THR A 222 -10.26 0.77 18.29
N ASP A 223 -10.20 0.46 17.00
CA ASP A 223 -10.11 -0.95 16.56
C ASP A 223 -8.70 -1.54 16.71
N PHE A 224 -7.70 -0.66 16.77
CA PHE A 224 -6.29 -1.03 16.89
C PHE A 224 -5.67 -0.51 18.17
N TYR A 225 -4.62 -1.19 18.62
CA TYR A 225 -3.66 -0.68 19.59
C TYR A 225 -2.24 -0.70 19.01
N SER A 226 -1.35 0.12 19.57
CA SER A 226 0.08 0.11 19.26
C SER A 226 0.76 -1.01 20.04
N PRO A 227 1.27 -2.06 19.38
CA PRO A 227 1.91 -3.16 20.07
C PRO A 227 3.33 -2.83 20.48
N GLN A 228 3.82 -3.48 21.52
CA GLN A 228 5.24 -3.63 21.79
C GLN A 228 5.92 -4.27 20.58
N VAL A 229 7.09 -3.76 20.19
CA VAL A 229 7.96 -4.31 19.16
C VAL A 229 8.71 -5.49 19.75
N SER A 230 8.09 -6.66 19.67
CA SER A 230 8.64 -7.94 20.12
C SER A 230 8.07 -9.10 19.30
N LYS A 231 8.79 -10.24 19.30
CA LYS A 231 8.34 -11.48 18.63
C LYS A 231 6.97 -11.97 19.11
N ALA A 232 6.60 -11.66 20.35
CA ALA A 232 5.32 -12.09 20.92
C ALA A 232 4.14 -11.24 20.43
N SER A 233 4.41 -9.99 20.01
CA SER A 233 3.38 -9.00 19.73
C SER A 233 3.23 -8.71 18.25
N ILE A 234 4.32 -8.64 17.50
CA ILE A 234 4.29 -8.48 16.04
C ILE A 234 4.33 -9.87 15.43
N LYS A 235 3.31 -10.21 14.65
CA LYS A 235 3.12 -11.54 14.05
C LYS A 235 2.33 -11.42 12.74
N PRO A 236 2.21 -12.50 11.94
CA PRO A 236 1.33 -12.48 10.78
C PRO A 236 -0.08 -12.03 11.18
N GLY A 237 -0.64 -11.06 10.46
CA GLY A 237 -1.88 -10.38 10.82
C GLY A 237 -1.71 -9.01 11.51
N THR A 238 -0.51 -8.64 11.93
CA THR A 238 -0.20 -7.26 12.38
C THR A 238 -0.30 -6.30 11.20
N VAL A 239 -0.97 -5.17 11.37
CA VAL A 239 -1.13 -4.12 10.35
C VAL A 239 0.09 -3.20 10.35
N LEU A 240 0.51 -2.79 9.15
CA LEU A 240 1.53 -1.79 8.89
C LEU A 240 0.88 -0.56 8.25
N TYR A 241 1.19 0.64 8.77
CA TYR A 241 0.64 1.88 8.24
C TYR A 241 1.72 2.92 7.96
N ASN A 242 1.79 3.39 6.72
CA ASN A 242 2.49 4.61 6.34
C ASN A 242 1.49 5.77 6.32
N VAL A 243 1.81 6.84 7.04
CA VAL A 243 0.97 8.04 7.20
C VAL A 243 0.64 8.78 5.91
N SER A 244 1.31 8.46 4.80
CA SER A 244 0.95 8.90 3.45
C SER A 244 -0.26 8.15 2.86
N GLY A 245 -0.92 7.29 3.64
CA GLY A 245 -2.15 6.62 3.26
C GLY A 245 -1.98 5.16 2.82
N HIS A 246 -0.78 4.58 2.90
CA HIS A 246 -0.53 3.19 2.51
C HIS A 246 -0.63 2.25 3.71
N VAL A 247 -1.41 1.19 3.56
CA VAL A 247 -1.66 0.20 4.61
C VAL A 247 -1.31 -1.19 4.06
N ALA A 248 -0.67 -2.00 4.89
CA ALA A 248 -0.28 -3.37 4.56
C ALA A 248 -0.53 -4.30 5.76
N ILE A 249 -0.41 -5.61 5.56
CA ILE A 249 -0.48 -6.60 6.64
C ILE A 249 0.77 -7.46 6.64
N VAL A 250 1.37 -7.66 7.82
CA VAL A 250 2.52 -8.54 8.02
C VAL A 250 2.07 -9.97 7.75
N TYR A 251 2.79 -10.71 6.92
CA TYR A 251 2.54 -12.14 6.68
C TYR A 251 3.64 -13.05 7.20
N ASP A 252 4.86 -12.55 7.39
CA ASP A 252 5.90 -13.31 8.08
C ASP A 252 6.95 -12.41 8.73
N ILE A 253 7.68 -13.00 9.68
CA ILE A 253 8.89 -12.43 10.27
C ILE A 253 9.97 -13.50 10.17
N THR A 254 11.02 -13.24 9.40
CA THR A 254 12.11 -14.20 9.21
C THR A 254 12.89 -14.40 10.51
N GLU A 255 13.69 -15.47 10.61
CA GLU A 255 14.55 -15.69 11.79
C GLU A 255 15.52 -14.53 12.05
N LYS A 256 15.89 -13.80 10.98
CA LYS A 256 16.75 -12.61 11.02
C LYS A 256 16.00 -11.35 11.46
N GLY A 257 14.68 -11.43 11.67
CA GLY A 257 13.83 -10.31 12.06
C GLY A 257 13.37 -9.45 10.88
N GLU A 258 13.53 -9.90 9.63
CA GLU A 258 12.96 -9.19 8.48
C GLU A 258 11.45 -9.37 8.49
N ILE A 259 10.71 -8.28 8.29
CA ILE A 259 9.25 -8.27 8.32
C ILE A 259 8.75 -8.24 6.89
N LEU A 260 8.02 -9.28 6.51
CA LEU A 260 7.44 -9.40 5.19
C LEU A 260 5.96 -9.00 5.26
N PHE A 261 5.52 -8.18 4.33
CA PHE A 261 4.13 -7.71 4.26
C PHE A 261 3.51 -7.96 2.89
N ILE A 262 2.18 -8.04 2.88
CA ILE A 262 1.35 -8.15 1.69
C ILE A 262 0.33 -7.01 1.72
N ASP A 263 0.03 -6.43 0.57
CA ASP A 263 -0.87 -5.29 0.43
C ASP A 263 -1.66 -5.38 -0.88
N ALA A 264 -2.91 -4.88 -0.85
CA ALA A 264 -3.74 -4.72 -2.03
C ALA A 264 -3.70 -3.28 -2.53
N HIS A 265 -4.05 -3.04 -3.79
CA HIS A 265 -4.01 -1.73 -4.44
C HIS A 265 -5.38 -1.39 -5.04
N PRO A 266 -5.67 -0.10 -5.34
CA PRO A 266 -6.92 0.31 -5.99
C PRO A 266 -7.18 -0.37 -7.35
N ASP A 267 -6.14 -0.87 -8.01
CA ASP A 267 -6.23 -1.64 -9.26
C ASP A 267 -6.56 -3.15 -9.01
N ASN A 268 -7.03 -3.49 -7.80
CA ASN A 268 -7.26 -4.83 -7.26
C ASN A 268 -6.02 -5.76 -7.22
N SER A 269 -4.84 -5.27 -7.60
CA SER A 269 -3.63 -6.08 -7.54
C SER A 269 -3.15 -6.26 -6.10
N VAL A 270 -2.39 -7.32 -5.87
CA VAL A 270 -1.77 -7.64 -4.58
C VAL A 270 -0.26 -7.77 -4.75
N SER A 271 0.51 -7.04 -3.95
CA SER A 271 1.97 -7.10 -3.92
C SER A 271 2.51 -7.55 -2.58
N ARG A 272 3.79 -7.89 -2.57
CA ARG A 272 4.54 -8.28 -1.37
C ARG A 272 5.74 -7.38 -1.23
N GLY A 273 6.10 -7.05 0.01
CA GLY A 273 7.23 -6.20 0.31
C GLY A 273 7.91 -6.57 1.62
N VAL A 274 8.97 -5.83 1.91
CA VAL A 274 9.73 -5.94 3.15
C VAL A 274 9.65 -4.60 3.85
N PHE A 275 9.43 -4.61 5.17
CA PHE A 275 9.42 -3.41 5.99
C PHE A 275 10.73 -2.62 5.81
N ASN A 276 10.58 -1.35 5.43
CA ASN A 276 11.66 -0.50 4.96
C ASN A 276 11.36 0.97 5.32
N PRO A 277 12.22 1.92 4.91
CA PRO A 277 12.01 3.33 5.19
C PRO A 277 10.78 4.03 4.62
N ASP A 278 10.01 3.36 3.75
CA ASP A 278 8.69 3.83 3.33
C ASP A 278 7.69 3.82 4.50
N PHE A 279 8.00 3.16 5.62
CA PHE A 279 7.25 3.24 6.88
C PHE A 279 8.03 4.08 7.90
N PRO A 280 7.98 5.42 7.81
CA PRO A 280 8.81 6.28 8.63
C PRO A 280 8.37 6.30 10.10
N VAL A 281 9.31 6.66 10.98
CA VAL A 281 8.98 7.01 12.37
C VAL A 281 8.21 8.32 12.38
N VAL A 282 7.03 8.29 12.98
CA VAL A 282 6.12 9.43 13.05
C VAL A 282 5.65 9.64 14.49
N ARG A 283 5.04 10.80 14.76
CA ARG A 283 4.38 11.04 16.05
C ARG A 283 3.25 10.04 16.25
N SER A 284 3.05 9.62 17.50
CA SER A 284 2.00 8.69 17.88
C SER A 284 0.61 9.17 17.43
N THR A 285 0.34 10.48 17.42
CA THR A 285 -0.92 11.06 16.90
C THR A 285 -1.25 10.68 15.46
N TYR A 286 -0.26 10.37 14.63
CA TYR A 286 -0.48 9.91 13.25
C TYR A 286 -0.60 8.38 13.15
N GLY A 287 -0.19 7.66 14.19
CA GLY A 287 -0.39 6.22 14.29
C GLY A 287 0.38 5.38 13.28
N GLY A 288 1.52 5.80 12.74
CA GLY A 288 2.27 4.99 11.76
C GLY A 288 2.77 3.63 12.31
N ASN A 289 3.41 2.85 11.43
CA ASN A 289 4.06 1.58 11.72
C ASN A 289 3.11 0.47 12.20
N PHE A 290 3.44 -0.26 13.27
CA PHE A 290 2.76 -1.49 13.65
C PHE A 290 1.47 -1.25 14.43
N LYS A 291 0.44 -2.04 14.13
CA LYS A 291 -0.86 -2.05 14.80
C LYS A 291 -1.42 -3.45 14.91
N ASN A 292 -1.97 -3.78 16.07
CA ASN A 292 -2.72 -5.01 16.25
C ASN A 292 -4.20 -4.70 16.45
N PHE A 293 -5.07 -5.52 15.86
CA PHE A 293 -6.49 -5.49 16.17
C PHE A 293 -6.70 -5.73 17.67
N ARG A 294 -7.57 -4.94 18.29
CA ARG A 294 -7.94 -5.15 19.68
C ARG A 294 -8.72 -6.47 19.82
N PRO A 295 -8.45 -7.26 20.87
CA PRO A 295 -9.35 -8.33 21.28
C PRO A 295 -10.76 -7.78 21.51
N ILE A 296 -11.76 -8.56 21.10
CA ILE A 296 -13.17 -8.19 21.22
C ILE A 296 -13.97 -9.30 21.89
N ARG A 297 -15.03 -8.90 22.59
CA ARG A 297 -15.98 -9.80 23.23
C ARG A 297 -17.42 -9.34 23.03
N VAL A 298 -18.32 -10.30 22.85
CA VAL A 298 -19.77 -10.09 22.82
C VAL A 298 -20.28 -10.06 24.24
N LYS A 299 -20.81 -8.91 24.67
CA LYS A 299 -21.54 -8.74 25.93
C LYS A 299 -23.03 -8.99 25.71
N ASN A 300 -23.66 -9.57 26.74
CA ASN A 300 -25.09 -9.89 26.76
C ASN A 300 -25.56 -10.69 25.53
N PRO A 301 -24.88 -11.79 25.16
CA PRO A 301 -25.27 -12.57 24.00
C PRO A 301 -26.64 -13.22 24.22
N VAL A 302 -27.53 -13.07 23.24
CA VAL A 302 -28.76 -13.86 23.12
C VAL A 302 -28.53 -14.88 22.03
N MET A 303 -28.62 -16.16 22.39
CA MET A 303 -28.45 -17.27 21.47
C MET A 303 -29.79 -17.86 21.06
N ASP A 304 -29.89 -18.33 19.83
CA ASP A 304 -30.99 -19.21 19.42
C ASP A 304 -30.74 -20.67 19.83
N ALA A 305 -31.70 -21.55 19.54
CA ALA A 305 -31.62 -22.98 19.87
C ALA A 305 -30.46 -23.72 19.17
N SER A 306 -29.91 -23.16 18.09
CA SER A 306 -28.78 -23.72 17.34
C SER A 306 -27.42 -23.23 17.84
N GLY A 307 -27.41 -22.39 18.89
CA GLY A 307 -26.20 -21.80 19.47
C GLY A 307 -25.67 -20.59 18.69
N VAL A 308 -26.47 -20.01 17.79
CA VAL A 308 -26.08 -18.79 17.06
C VAL A 308 -26.41 -17.58 17.90
N ILE A 309 -25.46 -16.67 18.04
CA ILE A 309 -25.65 -15.39 18.73
C ILE A 309 -26.44 -14.45 17.81
N ILE A 310 -27.73 -14.31 18.09
CA ILE A 310 -28.64 -13.47 17.31
C ILE A 310 -28.67 -12.02 17.80
N LYS A 311 -28.28 -11.74 19.05
CA LYS A 311 -28.10 -10.37 19.59
C LYS A 311 -26.90 -10.31 20.53
N GLY A 312 -26.22 -9.17 20.56
CA GLY A 312 -25.18 -8.89 21.54
C GLY A 312 -24.42 -7.61 21.23
N SER A 313 -23.80 -7.01 22.24
CA SER A 313 -22.98 -5.81 22.07
C SER A 313 -21.51 -6.20 22.01
N VAL A 314 -20.84 -5.97 20.88
CA VAL A 314 -19.39 -6.19 20.77
C VAL A 314 -18.66 -5.03 21.45
N VAL A 315 -17.73 -5.35 22.36
CA VAL A 315 -16.84 -4.38 22.99
C VAL A 315 -15.39 -4.78 22.75
N ALA A 316 -14.51 -3.81 22.54
CA ALA A 316 -13.08 -4.03 22.41
C ALA A 316 -12.38 -3.90 23.77
N ALA A 317 -11.25 -4.57 23.93
CA ALA A 317 -10.42 -4.47 25.13
C ALA A 317 -9.84 -3.06 25.28
N SER A 318 -9.96 -2.48 26.48
CA SER A 318 -9.29 -1.22 26.84
C SER A 318 -7.76 -1.37 26.88
N ASP A 319 -7.02 -0.27 26.84
CA ASP A 319 -5.55 -0.30 26.96
C ASP A 319 -5.09 -0.95 28.29
N SER A 320 -5.86 -0.78 29.37
CA SER A 320 -5.59 -1.40 30.67
C SER A 320 -5.80 -2.92 30.70
N GLU A 321 -6.58 -3.48 29.78
CA GLU A 321 -6.78 -4.93 29.65
C GLU A 321 -5.67 -5.59 28.80
N LEU A 322 -4.80 -4.80 28.17
CA LEU A 322 -3.77 -5.28 27.25
C LEU A 322 -2.38 -5.20 27.89
N THR A 323 -1.64 -6.32 27.84
CA THR A 323 -0.31 -6.42 28.46
C THR A 323 0.83 -5.99 27.54
N ASN A 324 0.57 -5.83 26.25
CA ASN A 324 1.55 -5.56 25.22
C ASN A 324 1.31 -4.25 24.46
N VAL A 325 0.55 -3.31 25.03
CA VAL A 325 0.45 -1.95 24.50
C VAL A 325 1.76 -1.21 24.78
N SER A 326 2.30 -0.55 23.76
CA SER A 326 3.50 0.27 23.91
C SER A 326 3.55 1.38 22.88
N LEU A 327 4.08 2.54 23.25
CA LEU A 327 4.36 3.66 22.34
C LEU A 327 5.83 3.71 21.90
N GLU A 328 6.63 2.68 22.21
CA GLU A 328 8.08 2.68 21.98
C GLU A 328 8.48 2.93 20.51
N GLN A 329 7.66 2.47 19.55
CA GLN A 329 7.90 2.71 18.12
C GLN A 329 7.79 4.20 17.71
N TYR A 330 7.12 5.02 18.52
CA TYR A 330 6.97 6.46 18.30
C TYR A 330 7.90 7.28 19.20
N GLU A 331 8.05 6.83 20.44
CA GLU A 331 8.77 7.60 21.46
C GLU A 331 10.26 7.29 21.52
N GLY A 332 10.68 6.12 21.04
CA GLY A 332 12.04 5.64 21.21
C GLY A 332 12.35 5.36 22.68
N SER A 333 13.64 5.13 22.96
CA SER A 333 14.16 5.03 24.33
C SER A 333 14.29 6.40 25.00
N GLU A 334 14.56 7.44 24.19
CA GLU A 334 14.67 8.83 24.61
C GLU A 334 14.44 9.78 23.42
N LYS A 335 14.44 11.08 23.66
CA LYS A 335 14.40 12.12 22.61
C LYS A 335 15.74 12.84 22.52
N ASN A 336 16.20 13.12 21.30
CA ASN A 336 17.36 13.98 21.10
C ASN A 336 17.00 15.47 21.29
N ALA A 337 17.98 16.37 21.14
CA ALA A 337 17.78 17.82 21.29
C ALA A 337 16.74 18.41 20.31
N ALA A 338 16.50 17.76 19.17
CA ALA A 338 15.46 18.15 18.20
C ALA A 338 14.08 17.53 18.51
N GLY A 339 13.93 16.81 19.62
CA GLY A 339 12.70 16.14 20.01
C GLY A 339 12.40 14.88 19.19
N LEU A 340 13.36 14.36 18.43
CA LEU A 340 13.19 13.14 17.62
C LEU A 340 13.52 11.89 18.46
N PRO A 341 12.81 10.78 18.25
CA PRO A 341 13.06 9.53 18.98
C PRO A 341 14.43 8.95 18.67
N VAL A 342 15.11 8.47 19.71
CA VAL A 342 16.37 7.73 19.65
C VAL A 342 16.10 6.31 20.10
N PHE A 343 16.51 5.33 19.30
CA PHE A 343 16.32 3.91 19.58
C PHE A 343 17.62 3.28 20.05
N LYS A 344 17.59 2.52 21.15
CA LYS A 344 18.78 1.85 21.72
C LYS A 344 18.56 0.34 21.80
N LEU A 345 19.62 -0.45 21.67
CA LEU A 345 19.54 -1.91 21.75
C LEU A 345 19.41 -2.37 23.21
N ALA A 346 20.19 -1.75 24.10
CA ALA A 346 20.06 -1.83 25.54
C ALA A 346 19.89 -0.43 26.15
N ALA A 347 19.20 -0.35 27.30
CA ALA A 347 18.95 0.93 27.99
C ALA A 347 20.25 1.66 28.39
N THR A 348 21.34 0.91 28.61
CA THR A 348 22.66 1.40 28.96
C THR A 348 23.47 1.92 27.77
N ASP A 349 23.03 1.69 26.53
CA ASP A 349 23.79 2.08 25.35
C ASP A 349 23.83 3.61 25.21
N LEU A 350 25.02 4.13 24.93
CA LEU A 350 25.24 5.57 24.71
C LEU A 350 24.89 6.01 23.29
N LYS A 351 24.95 5.09 22.32
CA LYS A 351 24.70 5.37 20.90
C LYS A 351 23.36 4.78 20.47
N GLY A 352 22.54 5.60 19.83
CA GLY A 352 21.32 5.14 19.18
C GLY A 352 21.60 4.39 17.89
N VAL A 353 20.69 3.50 17.53
CA VAL A 353 20.61 2.84 16.23
C VAL A 353 19.44 3.41 15.43
N ASN A 354 19.43 3.19 14.13
CA ASN A 354 18.25 3.54 13.34
C ASN A 354 17.06 2.65 13.71
N PHE A 355 15.85 3.16 13.48
CA PHE A 355 14.60 2.47 13.83
C PHE A 355 14.46 1.09 13.19
N TYR A 356 14.81 0.93 11.91
CA TYR A 356 14.62 -0.32 11.18
C TYR A 356 15.51 -1.44 11.71
N ASP A 357 16.77 -1.13 12.02
CA ASP A 357 17.69 -2.05 12.67
C ASP A 357 17.23 -2.40 14.09
N TRP A 358 16.72 -1.42 14.83
CA TRP A 358 16.16 -1.65 16.15
C TRP A 358 14.97 -2.62 16.09
N VAL A 359 14.06 -2.44 15.13
CA VAL A 359 12.95 -3.36 14.89
C VAL A 359 13.47 -4.77 14.54
N LYS A 360 14.36 -4.91 13.54
CA LYS A 360 14.95 -6.20 13.16
C LYS A 360 15.69 -6.87 14.33
N PHE A 361 16.40 -6.10 15.15
CA PHE A 361 17.07 -6.59 16.35
C PHE A 361 16.09 -7.12 17.39
N LYS A 362 15.03 -6.36 17.71
CA LYS A 362 13.98 -6.79 18.65
C LYS A 362 13.25 -8.04 18.14
N LEU A 363 12.95 -8.08 16.84
CA LEU A 363 12.21 -9.17 16.20
C LEU A 363 13.07 -10.38 15.85
N SER A 364 14.40 -10.30 15.90
CA SER A 364 15.31 -11.47 15.81
C SER A 364 15.67 -12.04 17.19
N GLY A 365 15.32 -11.34 18.27
CA GLY A 365 15.74 -11.69 19.64
C GLY A 365 17.21 -11.35 19.90
N GLY A 366 17.68 -10.22 19.36
CA GLY A 366 19.04 -9.70 19.54
C GLY A 366 20.11 -10.29 18.60
N LYS A 367 19.69 -11.19 17.70
CA LYS A 367 20.60 -11.91 16.79
C LYS A 367 20.86 -11.16 15.49
N PHE A 368 20.04 -10.16 15.15
CA PHE A 368 20.18 -9.40 13.92
C PHE A 368 21.57 -8.76 13.85
N ARG A 369 22.25 -9.02 12.74
CA ARG A 369 23.38 -8.26 12.25
C ARG A 369 23.13 -7.99 10.78
N LEU A 370 23.32 -6.74 10.38
CA LEU A 370 23.21 -6.29 9.02
C LEU A 370 24.45 -6.77 8.26
N ASP A 371 24.24 -7.62 7.26
CA ASP A 371 25.26 -7.98 6.27
C ASP A 371 25.04 -7.08 5.03
N PRO A 372 25.94 -6.13 4.75
CA PRO A 372 25.76 -5.20 3.64
C PRO A 372 25.61 -5.88 2.28
N ILE A 373 26.21 -7.06 2.09
CA ILE A 373 26.15 -7.80 0.82
C ILE A 373 24.79 -8.47 0.67
N VAL A 374 24.25 -9.02 1.75
CA VAL A 374 22.88 -9.56 1.77
C VAL A 374 21.87 -8.45 1.59
N GLU A 375 22.03 -7.31 2.27
CA GLU A 375 21.10 -6.18 2.11
C GLU A 375 21.17 -5.57 0.70
N MET A 376 22.35 -5.49 0.06
CA MET A 376 22.44 -5.10 -1.35
C MET A 376 21.64 -6.05 -2.25
N LYS A 377 21.76 -7.37 -2.06
CA LYS A 377 20.98 -8.36 -2.80
C LYS A 377 19.48 -8.21 -2.55
N ASN A 378 19.08 -7.96 -1.30
CA ASN A 378 17.68 -7.73 -0.92
C ASN A 378 17.12 -6.45 -1.57
N GLU A 379 17.86 -5.34 -1.52
CA GLU A 379 17.50 -4.08 -2.17
C GLU A 379 17.29 -4.27 -3.69
N MET A 380 18.19 -5.01 -4.33
CA MET A 380 18.11 -5.32 -5.76
C MET A 380 16.98 -6.31 -6.10
N ALA A 381 16.73 -7.30 -5.25
CA ALA A 381 15.60 -8.22 -5.40
C ALA A 381 14.26 -7.48 -5.28
N GLN A 382 14.14 -6.54 -4.33
CA GLN A 382 12.95 -5.68 -4.21
C GLN A 382 12.79 -4.77 -5.43
N LEU A 383 13.88 -4.20 -5.95
CA LEU A 383 13.84 -3.42 -7.18
C LEU A 383 13.40 -4.27 -8.38
N CYS A 384 13.89 -5.51 -8.47
CA CYS A 384 13.46 -6.48 -9.48
C CYS A 384 11.95 -6.78 -9.36
N GLN A 385 11.48 -7.09 -8.15
CA GLN A 385 10.07 -7.36 -7.89
C GLN A 385 9.18 -6.16 -8.24
N ALA A 386 9.55 -4.95 -7.80
CA ALA A 386 8.81 -3.73 -8.15
C ALA A 386 8.75 -3.50 -9.68
N SER A 387 9.81 -3.88 -10.39
CA SER A 387 9.86 -3.84 -11.85
C SER A 387 8.95 -4.91 -12.47
N GLN A 388 8.87 -6.11 -11.89
CA GLN A 388 8.00 -7.19 -12.36
C GLN A 388 6.52 -6.94 -12.06
N ASP A 389 6.19 -6.39 -10.90
CA ASP A 389 4.83 -6.01 -10.52
C ASP A 389 4.25 -4.98 -11.50
N ARG A 390 5.10 -4.12 -12.06
CA ARG A 390 4.72 -3.15 -13.09
C ARG A 390 4.26 -3.82 -14.40
N ILE A 391 4.65 -5.07 -14.68
CA ILE A 391 4.19 -5.82 -15.86
C ILE A 391 2.68 -5.93 -15.84
N ALA A 392 2.08 -6.32 -14.70
CA ALA A 392 0.62 -6.45 -14.60
C ALA A 392 -0.08 -5.09 -14.81
N ALA A 393 0.45 -4.02 -14.22
CA ALA A 393 -0.12 -2.68 -14.37
C ALA A 393 -0.08 -2.17 -15.83
N VAL A 394 1.03 -2.41 -16.55
CA VAL A 394 1.11 -2.05 -17.97
C VAL A 394 0.22 -2.95 -18.83
N GLN A 395 0.24 -4.25 -18.58
CA GLN A 395 -0.51 -5.23 -19.35
C GLN A 395 -2.02 -5.02 -19.21
N ALA A 396 -2.52 -4.58 -18.05
CA ALA A 396 -3.93 -4.28 -17.85
C ALA A 396 -4.46 -3.24 -18.86
N ALA A 397 -3.68 -2.18 -19.14
CA ALA A 397 -4.03 -1.18 -20.15
C ALA A 397 -4.00 -1.74 -21.59
N VAL A 398 -3.04 -2.63 -21.86
CA VAL A 398 -2.90 -3.30 -23.17
C VAL A 398 -4.06 -4.25 -23.43
N ASP A 399 -4.41 -5.09 -22.44
CA ASP A 399 -5.50 -6.06 -22.53
C ASP A 399 -6.87 -5.37 -22.72
N ASN A 400 -7.01 -4.15 -22.21
CA ASN A 400 -8.21 -3.31 -22.37
C ASN A 400 -8.10 -2.30 -23.51
N GLN A 401 -7.06 -2.41 -24.35
CA GLN A 401 -6.86 -1.58 -25.55
C GLN A 401 -6.85 -0.06 -25.27
N VAL A 402 -6.51 0.37 -24.06
CA VAL A 402 -6.50 1.78 -23.67
C VAL A 402 -5.45 2.55 -24.48
N TYR A 403 -4.29 1.93 -24.72
CA TYR A 403 -3.21 2.48 -25.54
C TYR A 403 -3.58 2.69 -27.02
N LEU A 404 -4.69 2.12 -27.51
CA LEU A 404 -5.17 2.34 -28.89
C LEU A 404 -6.13 3.53 -28.99
N LYS A 405 -6.62 4.05 -27.86
CA LYS A 405 -7.51 5.22 -27.82
C LYS A 405 -6.71 6.50 -28.01
N SER A 406 -7.34 7.54 -28.54
CA SER A 406 -6.78 8.90 -28.49
C SER A 406 -6.58 9.33 -27.04
N HIS A 407 -5.53 10.10 -26.78
CA HIS A 407 -5.34 10.68 -25.46
C HIS A 407 -6.50 11.66 -25.15
N PRO A 408 -7.03 11.70 -23.92
CA PRO A 408 -8.03 12.67 -23.51
C PRO A 408 -7.58 14.13 -23.75
N SER A 409 -8.54 15.06 -23.82
CA SER A 409 -8.24 16.49 -24.02
C SER A 409 -7.50 17.14 -22.85
N GLN A 410 -7.53 16.51 -21.67
CA GLN A 410 -6.88 16.99 -20.45
C GLN A 410 -6.45 15.82 -19.56
N LEU A 411 -5.40 16.03 -18.78
CA LEU A 411 -5.00 15.14 -17.69
C LEU A 411 -6.05 15.11 -16.57
N PRO A 412 -6.05 14.09 -15.70
CA PRO A 412 -6.87 14.12 -14.48
C PRO A 412 -6.45 15.27 -13.57
N GLN A 413 -7.40 15.76 -12.76
CA GLN A 413 -7.14 16.84 -11.80
C GLN A 413 -5.98 16.50 -10.85
N ASN A 414 -5.82 15.24 -10.48
CA ASN A 414 -4.61 14.77 -9.80
C ASN A 414 -4.21 13.39 -10.35
N ILE A 415 -2.97 13.25 -10.86
CA ILE A 415 -2.51 11.97 -11.43
C ILE A 415 -2.37 10.84 -10.40
N PHE A 416 -2.25 11.15 -9.09
CA PHE A 416 -2.08 10.17 -8.01
C PHE A 416 -3.38 9.78 -7.30
N GLY A 417 -4.48 10.48 -7.58
CA GLY A 417 -5.80 10.24 -7.03
C GLY A 417 -6.82 10.65 -8.08
N ALA A 418 -6.86 9.87 -9.15
CA ALA A 418 -7.68 10.14 -10.33
C ALA A 418 -8.98 9.32 -10.27
N ASP A 419 -9.72 9.34 -11.36
CA ASP A 419 -10.88 8.48 -11.59
C ASP A 419 -10.82 7.84 -12.99
N GLY A 420 -11.76 6.93 -13.25
CA GLY A 420 -11.94 6.28 -14.55
C GLY A 420 -10.72 5.48 -15.03
N GLU A 421 -10.44 5.59 -16.34
CA GLU A 421 -9.37 4.83 -16.99
C GLU A 421 -7.98 5.20 -16.45
N TRP A 422 -7.79 6.46 -16.04
CA TRP A 422 -6.52 6.86 -15.47
C TRP A 422 -6.27 6.14 -14.15
N GLU A 423 -7.24 6.15 -13.23
CA GLU A 423 -7.11 5.44 -11.94
C GLU A 423 -6.91 3.94 -12.14
N SER A 424 -7.58 3.35 -13.14
CA SER A 424 -7.55 1.91 -13.39
C SER A 424 -6.27 1.41 -14.06
N TYR A 425 -5.65 2.23 -14.94
CA TYR A 425 -4.62 1.75 -15.88
C TYR A 425 -3.30 2.52 -15.83
N SER A 426 -3.28 3.70 -15.19
CA SER A 426 -2.04 4.46 -15.00
C SER A 426 -1.17 3.86 -13.88
N SER A 427 0.08 4.30 -13.77
CA SER A 427 0.99 3.83 -12.71
C SER A 427 1.86 4.90 -12.00
N PRO A 428 1.43 6.18 -11.86
CA PRO A 428 2.32 7.26 -11.40
C PRO A 428 2.88 7.03 -9.99
N GLY A 429 2.05 6.49 -9.07
CA GLY A 429 2.50 6.14 -7.72
C GLY A 429 3.48 4.96 -7.67
N ARG A 430 3.34 3.97 -8.57
CA ARG A 430 4.28 2.84 -8.69
C ARG A 430 5.60 3.31 -9.28
N ASP A 431 5.54 4.12 -10.33
CA ASP A 431 6.72 4.64 -11.04
C ASP A 431 7.53 5.59 -10.17
N LEU A 432 6.86 6.39 -9.34
CA LEU A 432 7.51 7.20 -8.30
C LEU A 432 8.29 6.33 -7.30
N ARG A 433 7.66 5.29 -6.75
CA ARG A 433 8.31 4.37 -5.81
C ARG A 433 9.49 3.64 -6.44
N LEU A 434 9.37 3.22 -7.71
CA LEU A 434 10.45 2.61 -8.47
C LEU A 434 11.66 3.55 -8.59
N LYS A 435 11.43 4.82 -8.96
CA LYS A 435 12.49 5.84 -9.05
C LYS A 435 13.15 6.12 -7.70
N LEU A 436 12.37 6.24 -6.63
CA LEU A 436 12.89 6.45 -5.27
C LEU A 436 13.75 5.27 -4.81
N LYS A 437 13.34 4.03 -5.10
CA LYS A 437 14.13 2.83 -4.80
C LYS A 437 15.48 2.79 -5.52
N ILE A 438 15.50 3.18 -6.80
CA ILE A 438 16.75 3.28 -7.57
C ILE A 438 17.70 4.31 -6.93
N LEU A 439 17.15 5.44 -6.46
CA LEU A 439 17.94 6.49 -5.82
C LEU A 439 18.42 6.13 -4.42
N SER A 440 17.70 5.27 -3.69
CA SER A 440 18.09 4.86 -2.33
C SER A 440 19.27 3.88 -2.31
N ILE A 441 19.43 3.04 -3.33
CA ILE A 441 20.44 1.97 -3.35
C ILE A 441 21.88 2.49 -3.12
N PRO A 442 22.39 3.49 -3.87
CA PRO A 442 23.72 4.06 -3.62
C PRO A 442 23.83 4.71 -2.24
N GLU A 443 22.77 5.35 -1.74
CA GLU A 443 22.78 6.00 -0.43
C GLU A 443 22.82 4.97 0.71
N SER A 444 22.08 3.87 0.60
CA SER A 444 22.17 2.73 1.53
C SER A 444 23.60 2.15 1.55
N ALA A 445 24.20 1.95 0.37
CA ALA A 445 25.58 1.45 0.27
C ALA A 445 26.58 2.38 0.98
N LYS A 446 26.47 3.71 0.79
CA LYS A 446 27.29 4.71 1.50
C LYS A 446 27.12 4.60 3.01
N GLN A 447 25.88 4.48 3.47
CA GLN A 447 25.60 4.34 4.90
C GLN A 447 26.22 3.06 5.48
N TRP A 448 26.11 1.92 4.79
CA TRP A 448 26.72 0.67 5.26
C TRP A 448 28.25 0.76 5.32
N MET A 449 28.88 1.41 4.33
CA MET A 449 30.32 1.65 4.36
C MET A 449 30.74 2.53 5.54
N ALA A 450 30.04 3.65 5.79
CA ALA A 450 30.33 4.51 6.93
C ALA A 450 30.15 3.78 8.28
N ARG A 451 29.16 2.90 8.38
CA ARG A 451 28.92 2.07 9.56
C ARG A 451 30.01 1.01 9.76
N ALA A 452 30.47 0.38 8.68
CA ALA A 452 31.59 -0.56 8.74
C ALA A 452 32.88 0.13 9.20
N VAL A 453 33.19 1.32 8.67
CA VAL A 453 34.36 2.14 9.08
C VAL A 453 34.27 2.56 10.54
N SER A 454 33.07 2.87 11.04
CA SER A 454 32.87 3.25 12.44
C SER A 454 32.71 2.05 13.41
N HIS A 455 32.98 0.83 12.93
CA HIS A 455 32.86 -0.41 13.71
C HIS A 455 31.51 -0.55 14.42
N ASP A 456 30.41 -0.25 13.72
CA ASP A 456 29.06 -0.43 14.24
C ASP A 456 28.84 -1.90 14.64
N PRO A 457 28.47 -2.20 15.90
CA PRO A 457 28.29 -3.57 16.40
C PRO A 457 27.16 -4.34 15.71
N LEU A 458 26.28 -3.67 14.98
CA LEU A 458 25.24 -4.30 14.17
C LEU A 458 25.68 -4.63 12.75
N ILE A 459 26.84 -4.16 12.28
CA ILE A 459 27.37 -4.54 10.97
C ILE A 459 28.15 -5.85 11.10
N SER A 460 27.83 -6.83 10.26
CA SER A 460 28.58 -8.06 10.11
C SER A 460 29.02 -8.20 8.67
N TYR A 461 30.31 -7.98 8.42
CA TYR A 461 30.91 -8.11 7.10
C TYR A 461 32.23 -8.87 7.23
N ALA A 462 32.37 -9.96 6.46
CA ALA A 462 33.50 -10.88 6.53
C ALA A 462 34.52 -10.72 5.39
N GLY A 463 34.21 -9.90 4.39
CA GLY A 463 35.09 -9.68 3.24
C GLY A 463 36.20 -8.65 3.53
N ASN A 464 37.11 -8.50 2.56
CA ASN A 464 38.26 -7.59 2.69
C ASN A 464 38.06 -6.23 2.01
N ASN A 465 37.12 -6.14 1.04
CA ASN A 465 36.87 -4.89 0.32
C ASN A 465 35.37 -4.66 0.12
N LEU A 466 34.76 -4.01 1.09
CA LEU A 466 33.31 -3.83 1.13
C LEU A 466 32.78 -3.10 -0.11
N LYS A 467 33.52 -2.11 -0.63
CA LYS A 467 33.15 -1.38 -1.84
C LYS A 467 33.06 -2.32 -3.04
N LEU A 468 34.12 -3.11 -3.29
CA LEU A 468 34.14 -4.05 -4.42
C LEU A 468 33.05 -5.12 -4.27
N ASP A 469 32.87 -5.66 -3.07
CA ASP A 469 31.88 -6.71 -2.83
C ASP A 469 30.44 -6.19 -3.03
N LEU A 470 30.15 -4.94 -2.64
CA LEU A 470 28.86 -4.28 -2.92
C LEU A 470 28.64 -4.07 -4.42
N ILE A 471 29.65 -3.61 -5.15
CA ILE A 471 29.58 -3.45 -6.62
C ILE A 471 29.35 -4.81 -7.29
N MET A 472 30.03 -5.86 -6.85
CA MET A 472 29.84 -7.21 -7.37
C MET A 472 28.44 -7.75 -7.09
N ALA A 473 27.92 -7.55 -5.87
CA ALA A 473 26.55 -7.94 -5.52
C ALA A 473 25.50 -7.23 -6.37
N TYR A 474 25.69 -5.92 -6.62
CA TYR A 474 24.84 -5.15 -7.53
C TYR A 474 24.90 -5.72 -8.96
N ARG A 475 26.11 -5.90 -9.52
CA ARG A 475 26.31 -6.41 -10.89
C ARG A 475 25.69 -7.80 -11.11
N GLN A 476 25.88 -8.71 -10.16
CA GLN A 476 25.24 -10.03 -10.19
C GLN A 476 23.71 -9.93 -10.17
N SER A 477 23.16 -9.02 -9.36
CA SER A 477 21.70 -8.89 -9.22
C SER A 477 21.04 -8.34 -10.49
N VAL A 478 21.66 -7.35 -11.16
CA VAL A 478 21.11 -6.82 -12.42
C VAL A 478 21.19 -7.83 -13.58
N GLU A 479 22.18 -8.72 -13.56
CA GLU A 479 22.35 -9.75 -14.59
C GLU A 479 21.23 -10.80 -14.53
N ILE A 480 20.84 -11.20 -13.32
CA ILE A 480 19.85 -12.25 -13.05
C ILE A 480 18.42 -11.75 -13.30
N CYS A 481 18.11 -10.50 -12.95
CA CYS A 481 16.75 -9.98 -13.07
C CYS A 481 16.36 -9.70 -14.53
N LYS A 482 15.33 -10.42 -15.01
CA LYS A 482 14.71 -10.21 -16.33
C LYS A 482 13.29 -9.71 -16.19
N ILE A 483 12.92 -8.76 -17.04
CA ILE A 483 11.58 -8.19 -17.16
C ILE A 483 11.06 -8.55 -18.54
N ASN A 484 9.91 -9.24 -18.57
CA ASN A 484 9.26 -9.69 -19.80
C ASN A 484 7.92 -8.98 -19.95
N TYR A 485 7.75 -8.17 -20.98
CA TYR A 485 6.49 -7.48 -21.26
C TYR A 485 6.06 -7.73 -22.71
N LYS A 486 4.76 -7.56 -23.01
CA LYS A 486 4.26 -7.64 -24.38
C LYS A 486 4.31 -6.27 -25.05
N ASN A 487 4.86 -6.22 -26.26
CA ASN A 487 4.79 -5.03 -27.11
C ASN A 487 3.40 -4.86 -27.74
N SER A 488 3.20 -3.80 -28.53
CA SER A 488 1.92 -3.44 -29.14
C SER A 488 1.33 -4.50 -30.08
N VAL A 489 2.16 -5.43 -30.57
CA VAL A 489 1.73 -6.56 -31.43
C VAL A 489 1.68 -7.90 -30.67
N GLY A 490 1.79 -7.87 -29.34
CA GLY A 490 1.68 -9.05 -28.47
C GLY A 490 2.94 -9.92 -28.37
N GLN A 491 4.05 -9.52 -29.00
CA GLN A 491 5.32 -10.22 -28.89
C GLN A 491 5.98 -9.94 -27.54
N THR A 492 6.62 -10.97 -26.95
CA THR A 492 7.35 -10.80 -25.69
C THR A 492 8.69 -10.11 -25.94
N VAL A 493 8.91 -9.00 -25.25
CA VAL A 493 10.17 -8.28 -25.17
C VAL A 493 10.80 -8.53 -23.81
N THR A 494 12.07 -8.95 -23.81
CA THR A 494 12.84 -9.18 -22.59
C THR A 494 13.91 -8.10 -22.43
N ILE A 495 13.92 -7.41 -21.29
CA ILE A 495 14.99 -6.49 -20.90
C ILE A 495 15.60 -6.91 -19.56
N GLY A 496 16.88 -6.57 -19.37
CA GLY A 496 17.55 -6.67 -18.07
C GLY A 496 17.18 -5.51 -17.15
N LEU A 497 17.38 -5.69 -15.85
CA LEU A 497 17.14 -4.64 -14.85
C LEU A 497 18.05 -3.43 -15.03
N ASP A 498 19.29 -3.65 -15.48
CA ASP A 498 20.24 -2.61 -15.88
C ASP A 498 19.64 -1.66 -16.94
N LYS A 499 19.06 -2.24 -18.00
CA LYS A 499 18.42 -1.47 -19.06
C LYS A 499 17.22 -0.68 -18.57
N LEU A 500 16.43 -1.24 -17.65
CA LEU A 500 15.32 -0.51 -17.00
C LEU A 500 15.86 0.68 -16.19
N ILE A 501 16.90 0.48 -15.38
CA ILE A 501 17.51 1.55 -14.57
C ILE A 501 18.00 2.69 -15.46
N ASP A 502 18.67 2.38 -16.58
CA ASP A 502 19.20 3.38 -17.52
C ASP A 502 18.11 4.22 -18.19
N ARG A 503 16.90 3.67 -18.38
CA ARG A 503 15.78 4.37 -19.03
C ARG A 503 14.64 4.73 -18.09
N VAL A 504 14.80 4.59 -16.76
CA VAL A 504 13.72 4.81 -15.79
C VAL A 504 13.18 6.24 -15.82
N ALA A 505 13.99 7.22 -16.20
CA ALA A 505 13.54 8.59 -16.38
C ALA A 505 12.48 8.73 -17.49
N ASN A 506 12.50 7.83 -18.47
CA ASN A 506 11.68 7.88 -19.69
C ASN A 506 10.47 6.93 -19.64
N ILE A 507 10.37 6.05 -18.65
CA ILE A 507 9.17 5.19 -18.51
C ILE A 507 7.97 6.07 -18.28
N SER A 508 6.84 5.72 -18.89
CA SER A 508 5.59 6.45 -18.74
C SER A 508 4.56 5.69 -17.95
N TYR A 509 3.92 6.42 -17.04
CA TYR A 509 2.74 5.94 -16.32
C TYR A 509 1.45 6.10 -17.13
N ASP A 510 1.45 6.92 -18.20
CA ASP A 510 0.27 7.28 -18.97
C ASP A 510 -0.33 6.03 -19.65
N PRO A 511 -1.62 5.70 -19.41
CA PRO A 511 -2.21 4.47 -19.93
C PRO A 511 -2.56 4.55 -21.43
N TYR A 512 -2.58 5.74 -22.03
CA TYR A 512 -2.91 5.95 -23.44
C TYR A 512 -1.70 5.80 -24.36
N GLU A 513 -0.49 5.77 -23.82
CA GLU A 513 0.74 5.52 -24.58
C GLU A 513 0.97 4.03 -24.83
N CYS A 514 1.62 3.70 -25.94
CA CYS A 514 1.94 2.33 -26.31
C CYS A 514 2.84 1.65 -25.25
N PRO A 515 2.74 0.32 -25.07
CA PRO A 515 3.54 -0.41 -24.06
C PRO A 515 5.04 -0.19 -24.18
N GLU A 516 5.57 0.04 -25.38
CA GLU A 516 6.99 0.34 -25.62
C GLU A 516 7.43 1.62 -24.90
N VAL A 517 6.67 2.71 -25.09
CA VAL A 517 6.91 4.01 -24.45
C VAL A 517 6.66 3.92 -22.94
N ARG A 518 5.61 3.20 -22.52
CA ARG A 518 5.38 2.92 -21.09
C ARG A 518 6.54 2.19 -20.43
N TRP A 519 7.33 1.43 -21.17
CA TRP A 519 8.55 0.78 -20.69
C TRP A 519 9.84 1.58 -20.94
N GLY A 520 9.76 2.80 -21.49
CA GLY A 520 10.88 3.70 -21.73
C GLY A 520 11.73 3.31 -22.94
N ALA A 521 11.17 2.59 -23.90
CA ALA A 521 11.84 2.30 -25.17
C ALA A 521 12.22 3.61 -25.89
N ASN A 522 13.45 3.68 -26.38
CA ASN A 522 13.98 4.89 -27.02
C ASN A 522 14.80 4.58 -28.30
N THR A 523 14.85 3.32 -28.71
CA THR A 523 15.51 2.91 -29.95
C THR A 523 14.48 2.70 -31.05
N PRO A 524 14.78 3.04 -32.33
CA PRO A 524 13.85 2.82 -33.43
C PRO A 524 13.36 1.36 -33.53
N ASN A 525 14.22 0.40 -33.24
CA ASN A 525 13.85 -1.03 -33.27
C ASN A 525 12.86 -1.41 -32.17
N GLU A 526 13.02 -0.90 -30.95
CA GLU A 526 12.07 -1.17 -29.87
C GLU A 526 10.74 -0.44 -30.08
N LEU A 527 10.77 0.75 -30.71
CA LEU A 527 9.57 1.55 -30.99
C LEU A 527 8.85 1.13 -32.28
N ALA A 528 9.39 0.20 -33.06
CA ALA A 528 8.86 -0.17 -34.37
C ALA A 528 7.41 -0.67 -34.37
N THR A 529 6.95 -1.21 -33.23
CA THR A 529 5.59 -1.72 -33.06
C THR A 529 4.64 -0.71 -32.41
N CYS A 530 5.16 0.41 -31.90
CA CYS A 530 4.37 1.47 -31.27
C CYS A 530 3.56 2.24 -32.32
N SER A 531 2.25 2.34 -32.13
CA SER A 531 1.33 3.03 -33.04
C SER A 531 0.90 4.42 -32.54
N ASP A 532 1.64 5.01 -31.60
CA ASP A 532 1.31 6.34 -31.07
C ASP A 532 1.42 7.41 -32.17
N ASP A 533 0.39 8.24 -32.27
CA ASP A 533 0.35 9.38 -33.19
C ASP A 533 1.21 10.55 -32.68
N GLU A 534 1.32 11.61 -33.48
CA GLU A 534 2.11 12.79 -33.12
C GLU A 534 1.60 13.47 -31.84
N GLN A 535 0.28 13.49 -31.62
CA GLN A 535 -0.31 14.08 -30.43
C GLN A 535 0.10 13.32 -29.17
N LYS A 536 0.09 11.98 -29.19
CA LYS A 536 0.55 11.16 -28.07
C LYS A 536 2.04 11.31 -27.82
N LYS A 537 2.86 11.41 -28.87
CA LYS A 537 4.29 11.71 -28.72
C LYS A 537 4.52 13.06 -28.06
N GLU A 538 3.70 14.05 -28.38
CA GLU A 538 3.75 15.38 -27.78
C GLU A 538 3.34 15.36 -26.30
N TRP A 539 2.23 14.69 -25.96
CA TRP A 539 1.86 14.40 -24.56
C TRP A 539 3.01 13.73 -23.81
N HIS A 540 3.62 12.71 -24.40
CA HIS A 540 4.76 12.03 -23.80
C HIS A 540 5.90 13.01 -23.54
N SER A 541 6.32 13.79 -24.53
CA SER A 541 7.40 14.76 -24.39
C SER A 541 7.14 15.79 -23.28
N LEU A 542 5.92 16.35 -23.25
CA LEU A 542 5.57 17.45 -22.34
C LEU A 542 5.25 17.00 -20.91
N GLN A 543 4.94 15.72 -20.70
CA GLN A 543 4.75 15.14 -19.36
C GLN A 543 6.08 14.73 -18.69
N GLN A 544 7.23 14.94 -19.32
CA GLN A 544 8.53 14.44 -18.85
C GLN A 544 8.94 14.96 -17.46
N PHE A 545 8.62 16.22 -17.14
CA PHE A 545 8.85 16.82 -15.82
C PHE A 545 8.02 16.13 -14.73
N LEU A 546 6.75 15.82 -15.01
CA LEU A 546 5.84 15.14 -14.09
C LEU A 546 6.34 13.73 -13.78
N ARG A 547 6.78 12.99 -14.82
CA ARG A 547 7.34 11.65 -14.66
C ARG A 547 8.57 11.60 -13.76
N ASN A 548 9.29 12.72 -13.62
CA ASN A 548 10.52 12.81 -12.82
C ASN A 548 10.35 13.64 -11.54
N ASN A 549 9.13 14.06 -11.22
CA ASN A 549 8.79 14.59 -9.91
C ASN A 549 8.87 13.45 -8.88
N LEU A 550 9.67 13.65 -7.83
CA LEU A 550 9.91 12.64 -6.79
C LEU A 550 9.03 12.84 -5.55
N THR A 551 7.99 13.66 -5.66
CA THR A 551 7.07 13.97 -4.58
C THR A 551 5.66 13.55 -4.97
N LYS A 552 5.01 12.74 -4.12
CA LYS A 552 3.57 12.47 -4.25
C LYS A 552 2.80 13.66 -3.66
N ASP A 553 2.44 14.61 -4.50
CA ASP A 553 1.56 15.70 -4.10
C ASP A 553 0.11 15.38 -4.52
N THR A 554 -0.68 14.90 -3.56
CA THR A 554 -2.11 14.62 -3.77
C THR A 554 -2.98 15.88 -3.77
N ALA A 555 -2.41 17.05 -3.46
CA ALA A 555 -3.09 18.34 -3.53
C ALA A 555 -2.73 19.13 -4.80
N ALA A 556 -1.68 18.73 -5.52
CA ALA A 556 -1.31 19.33 -6.80
C ALA A 556 -2.42 19.14 -7.84
N VAL A 557 -2.66 20.20 -8.63
CA VAL A 557 -3.59 20.15 -9.76
C VAL A 557 -2.79 19.91 -11.03
N HIS A 558 -3.06 18.78 -11.67
CA HIS A 558 -2.40 18.31 -12.88
C HIS A 558 -3.30 18.35 -14.10
N GLY A 559 -4.55 18.81 -13.96
CA GLY A 559 -5.60 18.75 -14.99
C GLY A 559 -5.37 19.68 -16.19
N TRP A 560 -4.15 19.69 -16.71
CA TRP A 560 -3.69 20.51 -17.82
C TRP A 560 -4.13 19.89 -19.15
N THR A 561 -4.44 20.77 -20.10
CA THR A 561 -4.59 20.43 -21.52
C THR A 561 -3.21 20.35 -22.19
N LEU A 562 -3.14 19.75 -23.37
CA LEU A 562 -1.89 19.70 -24.15
C LEU A 562 -1.32 21.11 -24.40
N GLN A 563 -2.18 22.05 -24.80
CA GLN A 563 -1.81 23.45 -25.04
C GLN A 563 -1.26 24.13 -23.78
N GLN A 564 -1.81 23.82 -22.59
CA GLN A 564 -1.26 24.38 -21.34
C GLN A 564 0.13 23.83 -21.06
N LEU A 565 0.37 22.53 -21.31
CA LEU A 565 1.70 21.94 -21.14
C LEU A 565 2.71 22.50 -22.15
N GLU A 566 2.30 22.76 -23.39
CA GLU A 566 3.11 23.44 -24.40
C GLU A 566 3.57 24.82 -23.90
N LEU A 567 2.62 25.65 -23.43
CA LEU A 567 2.91 26.98 -22.90
C LEU A 567 3.84 26.92 -21.68
N MET A 568 3.61 26.01 -20.73
CA MET A 568 4.48 25.83 -19.56
C MET A 568 5.92 25.46 -19.99
N ASN A 569 6.06 24.63 -21.02
CA ASN A 569 7.36 24.23 -21.56
C ASN A 569 8.04 25.38 -22.31
N GLU A 570 7.32 26.13 -23.15
CA GLU A 570 7.81 27.31 -23.87
C GLU A 570 8.28 28.41 -22.92
N HIS A 571 7.51 28.64 -21.84
CA HIS A 571 7.84 29.62 -20.80
C HIS A 571 8.92 29.13 -19.83
N LYS A 572 9.38 27.88 -19.95
CA LYS A 572 10.38 27.25 -19.05
C LYS A 572 9.93 27.21 -17.59
N GLU A 573 8.63 27.08 -17.36
CA GLU A 573 8.04 26.88 -16.02
C GLU A 573 8.27 25.44 -15.51
N VAL A 574 8.58 24.53 -16.43
CA VAL A 574 8.85 23.10 -16.16
C VAL A 574 10.14 22.63 -16.83
N ASP A 575 10.71 21.54 -16.32
CA ASP A 575 11.91 20.91 -16.89
C ASP A 575 11.59 19.54 -17.50
N ASN A 576 11.42 19.53 -18.83
CA ASN A 576 11.24 18.32 -19.62
C ASN A 576 12.55 17.68 -20.12
N ASN A 577 13.71 18.09 -19.60
CA ASN A 577 15.02 17.54 -19.96
C ASN A 577 15.67 16.84 -18.76
N PRO A 578 15.17 15.68 -18.33
CA PRO A 578 15.61 15.05 -17.10
C PRO A 578 17.06 14.60 -17.23
N ASN A 579 17.83 14.82 -16.17
CA ASN A 579 19.16 14.24 -16.08
C ASN A 579 19.05 12.72 -15.89
N VAL A 580 19.09 11.96 -16.99
CA VAL A 580 19.02 10.48 -16.97
C VAL A 580 20.12 9.85 -16.12
N ASN A 581 21.30 10.49 -16.02
CA ASN A 581 22.40 10.00 -15.20
C ASN A 581 22.08 10.06 -13.69
N ARG A 582 21.05 10.82 -13.29
CA ARG A 582 20.56 10.86 -11.90
C ARG A 582 20.18 9.48 -11.39
N PHE A 583 19.69 8.58 -12.24
CA PHE A 583 19.22 7.26 -11.83
C PHE A 583 20.26 6.15 -11.96
N ARG A 584 21.44 6.43 -12.52
CA ARG A 584 22.48 5.42 -12.66
C ARG A 584 23.05 5.02 -11.31
N ILE A 585 23.05 3.72 -11.02
CA ILE A 585 23.54 3.15 -9.76
C ILE A 585 25.04 2.85 -9.85
N ALA A 586 25.49 2.14 -10.88
CA ALA A 586 26.88 1.67 -10.98
C ALA A 586 27.93 2.79 -10.82
N PRO A 587 27.84 3.93 -11.55
CA PRO A 587 28.83 5.01 -11.42
C PRO A 587 28.86 5.62 -10.02
N LYS A 588 27.72 5.64 -9.32
CA LYS A 588 27.64 6.15 -7.95
C LYS A 588 28.29 5.21 -6.95
N LEU A 589 28.12 3.90 -7.12
CA LEU A 589 28.82 2.89 -6.29
C LEU A 589 30.34 2.92 -6.55
N GLU A 590 30.75 3.13 -7.80
CA GLU A 590 32.16 3.22 -8.18
C GLU A 590 32.84 4.50 -7.65
N ALA A 591 32.09 5.58 -7.46
CA ALA A 591 32.59 6.85 -6.94
C ALA A 591 32.72 6.93 -5.40
N MET A 592 32.13 5.98 -4.66
CA MET A 592 32.23 5.88 -3.20
C MET A 592 33.63 5.52 -2.73
#